data_AF-A0A7M1B194-F1
#
_entry.id   AF-A0A7M1B194-F1
#
_cell.length_a   1.000
_cell.length_b   1.000
_cell.length_c   1.000
_cell.angle_alpha   90.00
_cell.angle_beta   90.00
_cell.angle_gamma   90.00
#
_symmetry.space_group_name_H-M   'P 1'
#
loop_
_entity.id
_entity.type
_entity.pdbx_description
1 polymer ?
#
loop_
_entity_poly.entity_id
_entity_poly.type
_entity_poly.pdbx_seq_one_letter_code
_entity_poly.pdbx_strand_id
1 'polypeptide(L)'
;MELKDVILSTLAEMEDELPQESVKEVQQETFAEETEERLPQKDDAHTSMESELIYLNSIRERLLVLFEGFQAPNNANIEAKVDITLNFLEYTLATIDARVEKLEKGNL
;
A
#
# COMPACT_ATOMS: atom_id res chain seq x y z
N MET A 1 -10.70 -5.53 -32.19
CA MET A 1 -11.18 -5.47 -30.80
C MET A 1 -10.78 -4.11 -30.28
N GLU A 2 -11.70 -3.38 -29.67
CA GLU A 2 -11.36 -2.10 -29.05
C GLU A 2 -10.76 -2.37 -27.66
N LEU A 3 -9.92 -1.47 -27.17
CA LEU A 3 -9.26 -1.62 -25.86
C LEU A 3 -10.27 -1.82 -24.71
N LYS A 4 -11.46 -1.24 -24.87
CA LYS A 4 -12.61 -1.38 -23.98
C LYS A 4 -13.07 -2.84 -23.83
N ASP A 5 -13.08 -3.61 -24.92
CA ASP A 5 -13.55 -5.01 -24.92
C ASP A 5 -12.59 -5.90 -24.12
N VAL A 6 -11.29 -5.65 -24.24
CA VAL A 6 -10.22 -6.38 -23.53
C VAL A 6 -10.26 -6.09 -22.03
N ILE A 7 -10.46 -4.82 -21.64
CA ILE A 7 -10.59 -4.44 -20.23
C ILE A 7 -11.83 -5.09 -19.60
N LEU A 8 -12.96 -5.13 -20.33
CA LEU A 8 -14.18 -5.77 -19.83
C LEU A 8 -14.04 -7.29 -19.69
N SER A 9 -13.33 -7.97 -20.58
CA SER A 9 -13.08 -9.41 -20.41
C SER A 9 -12.20 -9.71 -19.20
N THR A 10 -11.14 -8.92 -18.95
CA THR A 10 -10.25 -9.14 -17.79
C THR A 10 -10.93 -8.80 -16.47
N LEU A 11 -11.81 -7.79 -16.43
CA LEU A 11 -12.62 -7.51 -15.23
C LEU A 11 -13.61 -8.64 -14.92
N ALA A 12 -14.25 -9.21 -15.96
CA ALA A 12 -15.16 -10.33 -15.79
C ALA A 12 -14.45 -11.61 -15.30
N GLU A 13 -13.24 -11.89 -15.78
CA GLU A 13 -12.42 -13.02 -15.29
C GLU A 13 -12.03 -12.89 -13.79
N MET A 14 -12.03 -11.68 -13.23
CA MET A 14 -11.65 -11.43 -11.83
C MET A 14 -12.83 -11.44 -10.84
N GLU A 15 -14.07 -11.23 -11.29
CA GLU A 15 -15.25 -11.24 -10.40
C GLU A 15 -15.69 -12.65 -9.96
N ASP A 16 -15.35 -13.69 -10.73
CA ASP A 16 -15.75 -15.09 -10.45
C ASP A 16 -14.94 -15.78 -9.32
N GLU A 17 -13.86 -15.19 -8.81
CA GLU A 17 -12.93 -15.82 -7.83
C GLU A 17 -13.11 -15.38 -6.35
N LEU A 18 -14.23 -14.77 -5.95
CA LEU A 18 -14.45 -14.33 -4.56
C LEU A 18 -15.48 -15.18 -3.79
N PRO A 19 -15.06 -16.02 -2.82
CA PRO A 19 -15.96 -16.61 -1.82
C PRO A 19 -16.56 -15.55 -0.90
N GLN A 20 -17.88 -15.52 -0.77
CA GLN A 20 -18.60 -14.67 0.19
C GLN A 20 -18.68 -15.35 1.56
N GLU A 21 -18.22 -14.67 2.62
CA GLU A 21 -18.61 -14.81 4.05
C GLU A 21 -17.70 -13.89 4.88
N SER A 22 -18.03 -13.36 6.07
CA SER A 22 -19.29 -12.86 6.66
C SER A 22 -18.89 -11.94 7.83
N VAL A 23 -19.79 -11.08 8.36
CA VAL A 23 -19.45 -10.01 9.35
C VAL A 23 -20.02 -10.34 10.74
N LYS A 24 -19.36 -9.84 11.82
CA LYS A 24 -19.75 -9.72 13.28
C LYS A 24 -18.99 -10.68 14.24
N GLU A 25 -18.74 -10.41 15.54
CA GLU A 25 -18.87 -9.23 16.44
C GLU A 25 -18.08 -9.45 17.77
N VAL A 26 -17.73 -8.38 18.50
CA VAL A 26 -17.66 -8.22 19.99
C VAL A 26 -16.51 -8.81 20.88
N GLN A 27 -15.63 -7.89 21.34
CA GLN A 27 -15.18 -7.51 22.72
C GLN A 27 -14.82 -8.49 23.88
N GLN A 28 -13.71 -8.12 24.57
CA GLN A 28 -13.47 -7.97 26.04
C GLN A 28 -12.72 -9.06 26.87
N GLU A 29 -11.65 -8.60 27.56
CA GLU A 29 -10.99 -8.99 28.85
C GLU A 29 -11.09 -10.46 29.34
N THR A 30 -10.03 -11.16 29.77
CA THR A 30 -8.95 -10.87 30.75
C THR A 30 -7.73 -11.80 30.42
N PHE A 31 -6.64 -12.00 31.19
CA PHE A 31 -6.18 -11.64 32.55
C PHE A 31 -4.63 -11.47 32.55
N ALA A 32 -3.97 -11.45 33.71
CA ALA A 32 -2.51 -11.32 33.87
C ALA A 32 -1.79 -12.62 34.26
N GLU A 33 -0.49 -12.72 33.93
CA GLU A 33 0.54 -13.20 34.87
C GLU A 33 1.94 -12.76 34.41
N GLU A 34 2.80 -12.38 35.36
CA GLU A 34 4.17 -11.92 35.12
C GLU A 34 5.11 -13.11 34.85
N THR A 35 6.12 -12.92 33.99
CA THR A 35 7.32 -13.75 34.02
C THR A 35 8.53 -12.89 33.63
N GLU A 36 9.23 -12.38 34.63
CA GLU A 36 10.61 -11.92 34.46
C GLU A 36 11.52 -13.13 34.18
N GLU A 37 11.95 -13.34 32.93
CA GLU A 37 13.35 -13.66 32.66
C GLU A 37 13.70 -13.60 31.16
N ARG A 38 14.86 -12.98 30.87
CA ARG A 38 15.66 -13.06 29.63
C ARG A 38 15.09 -12.39 28.37
N LEU A 39 15.83 -11.38 27.94
CA LEU A 39 15.83 -10.86 26.56
C LEU A 39 15.97 -12.00 25.54
N PRO A 40 15.06 -12.12 24.55
CA PRO A 40 15.46 -12.57 23.24
C PRO A 40 16.03 -11.36 22.48
N GLN A 41 17.24 -11.48 21.94
CA GLN A 41 17.66 -10.62 20.82
C GLN A 41 16.80 -11.03 19.63
N LYS A 42 15.61 -10.42 19.52
CA LYS A 42 14.59 -10.84 18.57
C LYS A 42 14.54 -9.92 17.37
N ASP A 43 15.39 -10.27 16.42
CA ASP A 43 15.17 -10.12 14.99
C ASP A 43 15.08 -8.68 14.44
N ASP A 44 16.24 -8.08 14.18
CA ASP A 44 16.40 -6.93 13.27
C ASP A 44 15.77 -7.22 11.87
N ALA A 45 15.64 -8.50 11.51
CA ALA A 45 14.92 -8.95 10.32
C ALA A 45 13.39 -8.72 10.41
N HIS A 46 12.78 -8.86 11.60
CA HIS A 46 11.35 -8.61 11.78
C HIS A 46 11.04 -7.11 11.75
N THR A 47 11.84 -6.28 12.42
CA THR A 47 11.69 -4.81 12.39
C THR A 47 11.92 -4.25 10.99
N SER A 48 12.91 -4.78 10.26
CA SER A 48 13.13 -4.49 8.83
C SER A 48 11.88 -4.80 8.00
N MET A 49 11.35 -6.03 8.10
CA MET A 49 10.20 -6.47 7.30
C MET A 49 8.93 -5.65 7.61
N GLU A 50 8.71 -5.28 8.88
CA GLU A 50 7.64 -4.37 9.29
C GLU A 50 7.83 -2.97 8.68
N SER A 51 9.04 -2.43 8.72
CA SER A 51 9.35 -1.10 8.14
C SER A 51 9.06 -1.04 6.63
N GLU A 52 9.29 -2.14 5.90
CA GLU A 52 9.00 -2.22 4.47
C GLU A 52 7.50 -2.37 4.19
N LEU A 53 6.79 -3.14 5.01
CA LEU A 53 5.33 -3.26 4.93
C LEU A 53 4.64 -1.89 5.14
N ILE A 54 5.13 -1.11 6.12
CA ILE A 54 4.69 0.27 6.36
C ILE A 54 5.01 1.17 5.15
N TYR A 55 6.22 1.09 4.61
CA TYR A 55 6.63 1.89 3.44
C TYR A 55 5.75 1.61 2.21
N LEU A 56 5.54 0.34 1.86
CA LEU A 56 4.71 -0.08 0.73
C LEU A 56 3.23 0.30 0.91
N ASN A 57 2.67 0.11 2.11
CA ASN A 57 1.31 0.59 2.44
C ASN A 57 1.19 2.10 2.24
N SER A 58 2.19 2.88 2.67
CA SER A 58 2.16 4.35 2.53
C SER A 58 2.21 4.81 1.07
N ILE A 59 2.85 4.05 0.17
CA ILE A 59 2.82 4.32 -1.28
C ILE A 59 1.46 3.94 -1.86
N ARG A 60 0.92 2.78 -1.49
CA ARG A 60 -0.42 2.33 -1.92
C ARG A 60 -1.49 3.38 -1.58
N GLU A 61 -1.52 3.87 -0.35
CA GLU A 61 -2.48 4.89 0.09
C GLU A 61 -2.33 6.21 -0.67
N ARG A 62 -1.09 6.67 -0.87
CA ARG A 62 -0.82 7.88 -1.68
C ARG A 62 -1.27 7.73 -3.14
N LEU A 63 -1.11 6.55 -3.74
CA LEU A 63 -1.60 6.26 -5.09
C LEU A 63 -3.13 6.19 -5.17
N LEU A 64 -3.80 5.61 -4.18
CA LEU A 64 -5.27 5.59 -4.12
C LEU A 64 -5.84 7.03 -4.05
N VAL A 65 -5.31 7.86 -3.17
CA VAL A 65 -5.69 9.29 -3.05
C VAL A 65 -5.41 10.06 -4.34
N LEU A 66 -4.29 9.76 -5.02
CA LEU A 66 -3.99 10.34 -6.34
C LEU A 66 -5.06 9.98 -7.37
N PHE A 67 -5.47 8.71 -7.44
CA PHE A 67 -6.49 8.25 -8.41
C PHE A 67 -7.87 8.85 -8.11
N GLU A 68 -8.28 8.92 -6.84
CA GLU A 68 -9.51 9.60 -6.42
C GLU A 68 -9.48 11.10 -6.82
N GLY A 69 -8.40 11.81 -6.51
CA GLY A 69 -8.20 13.22 -6.88
C GLY A 69 -8.10 13.46 -8.39
N PHE A 70 -7.61 12.48 -9.15
CA PHE A 70 -7.54 12.52 -10.62
C PHE A 70 -8.90 12.25 -11.28
N GLN A 71 -9.76 11.44 -10.66
CA GLN A 71 -11.13 11.19 -11.12
C GLN A 71 -12.12 12.27 -10.65
N ALA A 72 -11.75 13.11 -9.69
CA ALA A 72 -12.62 14.13 -9.12
C ALA A 72 -13.22 15.09 -10.18
N PRO A 73 -14.56 15.29 -10.20
CA PRO A 73 -15.28 15.99 -11.29
C PRO A 73 -15.11 17.52 -11.25
N ASN A 74 -14.73 18.07 -10.10
CA ASN A 74 -14.40 19.49 -9.91
C ASN A 74 -13.02 19.87 -10.47
N ASN A 75 -12.18 18.88 -10.80
CA ASN A 75 -10.80 19.07 -11.19
C ASN A 75 -10.66 19.04 -12.73
N ALA A 76 -11.23 20.03 -13.42
CA ALA A 76 -11.45 19.97 -14.87
C ALA A 76 -10.21 20.30 -15.74
N ASN A 77 -9.13 20.85 -15.18
CA ASN A 77 -7.93 21.19 -15.94
C ASN A 77 -7.02 19.96 -16.11
N ILE A 78 -7.01 19.38 -17.32
CA ILE A 78 -6.24 18.18 -17.63
C ILE A 78 -4.72 18.41 -17.65
N GLU A 79 -4.25 19.59 -18.07
CA GLU A 79 -2.82 19.93 -18.10
C GLU A 79 -2.27 20.02 -16.67
N ALA A 80 -2.99 20.72 -15.79
CA ALA A 80 -2.63 20.81 -14.37
C ALA A 80 -2.70 19.44 -13.68
N LYS A 81 -3.66 18.57 -14.04
CA LYS A 81 -3.70 17.18 -13.57
C LYS A 81 -2.46 16.40 -13.98
N VAL A 82 -2.10 16.44 -15.26
CA VAL A 82 -0.93 15.71 -15.79
C VAL A 82 0.36 16.20 -15.14
N ASP A 83 0.54 17.52 -15.00
CA ASP A 83 1.71 18.12 -14.35
C ASP A 83 1.82 17.70 -12.87
N ILE A 84 0.74 17.82 -12.09
CA ILE A 84 0.73 17.40 -10.68
C ILE A 84 0.98 15.88 -10.54
N THR A 85 0.37 15.06 -11.41
CA THR A 85 0.60 13.61 -11.43
C THR A 85 2.05 13.27 -11.79
N LEU A 86 2.65 13.95 -12.76
CA LEU A 86 4.05 13.75 -13.16
C LEU A 86 5.01 14.08 -12.00
N ASN A 87 4.87 15.27 -11.41
CA ASN A 87 5.65 15.69 -10.24
C ASN A 87 5.51 14.72 -9.05
N PHE A 88 4.30 14.20 -8.80
CA PHE A 88 4.07 13.19 -7.77
C PHE A 88 4.78 11.86 -8.08
N LEU A 89 4.75 11.39 -9.33
CA LEU A 89 5.39 10.15 -9.75
C LEU A 89 6.92 10.26 -9.71
N GLU A 90 7.48 11.40 -10.14
CA GLU A 90 8.92 11.69 -10.01
C GLU A 90 9.38 11.69 -8.54
N TYR A 91 8.64 12.35 -7.65
CA TYR A 91 8.91 12.30 -6.21
C TYR A 91 8.80 10.88 -5.66
N THR A 92 7.77 10.12 -6.05
CA THR A 92 7.57 8.74 -5.60
C THR A 92 8.73 7.85 -6.05
N LEU A 93 9.18 7.96 -7.30
CA LEU A 93 10.34 7.26 -7.82
C LEU A 93 11.61 7.59 -7.02
N ALA A 94 11.88 8.88 -6.78
CA ALA A 94 13.02 9.30 -5.96
C ALA A 94 12.96 8.75 -4.52
N THR A 95 11.77 8.60 -3.93
CA THR A 95 11.64 7.94 -2.62
C THR A 95 11.88 6.43 -2.68
N ILE A 96 11.59 5.78 -3.81
CA ILE A 96 11.87 4.35 -4.03
C ILE A 96 13.38 4.15 -4.18
N ASP A 97 14.04 4.95 -5.01
CA ASP A 97 15.51 4.90 -5.19
C ASP A 97 16.23 5.08 -3.84
N ALA A 98 15.82 6.07 -3.04
CA ALA A 98 16.37 6.32 -1.70
C ALA A 98 16.04 5.21 -0.68
N ARG A 99 15.04 4.35 -0.93
CA ARG A 99 14.75 3.18 -0.11
C ARG A 99 15.57 1.97 -0.57
N VAL A 100 15.68 1.74 -1.88
CA VAL A 100 16.54 0.71 -2.48
C VAL A 100 17.99 0.93 -2.08
N GLU A 101 18.52 2.14 -2.16
CA GLU A 101 19.89 2.47 -1.76
C GLU A 101 20.19 2.13 -0.28
N LYS A 102 19.19 2.25 0.62
CA LYS A 102 19.34 1.87 2.03
C LYS A 102 19.40 0.35 2.19
N LEU A 103 18.54 -0.38 1.49
CA LEU A 103 18.49 -1.84 1.49
C LEU A 103 19.80 -2.43 0.91
N GLU A 104 20.30 -1.90 -0.20
CA GLU A 104 21.57 -2.33 -0.82
C GLU A 104 22.78 -2.09 0.09
N LYS A 105 22.78 -1.00 0.86
CA LYS A 105 23.84 -0.68 1.84
C LYS A 105 23.73 -1.47 3.15
N GLY A 106 22.69 -2.29 3.33
CA GLY A 106 22.44 -3.01 4.58
C GLY A 106 22.03 -2.10 5.76
N ASN A 107 21.63 -0.87 5.49
CA ASN A 107 21.07 0.05 6.48
C ASN A 107 19.57 -0.21 6.62
N LEU A 108 19.26 -1.31 7.31
CA LEU A 108 17.91 -1.80 7.62
C LEU A 108 17.39 -1.09 8.88
#